data_AF-A0A0Q5ILQ8-F1
#
_entry.id   AF-A0A0Q5ILQ8-F1
#
_cell.length_a   1.000
_cell.length_b   1.000
_cell.length_c   1.000
_cell.angle_alpha   90.00
_cell.angle_beta   90.00
_cell.angle_gamma   90.00
#
_symmetry.space_group_name_H-M   'P 1'
#
loop_
_entity.id
_entity.type
_entity.pdbx_description
1 polymer ?
#
loop_
_entity_poly.entity_id
_entity_poly.type
_entity_poly.pdbx_seq_one_letter_code
_entity_poly.pdbx_strand_id
1 'polypeptide(L)'
;MSRTRTATLLASALLLAGPAQQAQATAIEKARFVFHLGVAYYAFNTWVWKPYRNYQFQSGAPGQRANIVKAGLALGFAAYQVNAAIKMTRNTQDPFLQRIGSLLPNFGKSLTNVGNDLKNGRFNEKGIQDLNRSATNLLQSAERQGQPIRPVAVPIPGL
;
A
#
# COMPACT_ATOMS: atom_id res chain seq x y z
N MET A 1 52.70 -19.18 -25.62
CA MET A 1 52.00 -19.16 -24.31
C MET A 1 51.54 -17.74 -24.04
N SER A 2 50.29 -17.54 -23.57
CA SER A 2 49.69 -16.29 -22.99
C SER A 2 48.39 -15.83 -23.66
N ARG A 3 47.27 -16.55 -23.46
CA ARG A 3 45.90 -16.03 -23.71
C ARG A 3 44.88 -16.49 -22.66
N THR A 4 45.31 -16.74 -21.42
CA THR A 4 44.45 -17.36 -20.38
C THR A 4 44.19 -16.47 -19.17
N ARG A 5 44.78 -15.27 -19.09
CA ARG A 5 44.69 -14.40 -17.89
C ARG A 5 43.59 -13.34 -17.94
N THR A 6 43.05 -13.02 -19.11
CA THR A 6 42.00 -11.99 -19.27
C THR A 6 40.58 -12.51 -19.04
N ALA A 7 40.33 -13.81 -19.27
CA ALA A 7 39.00 -14.40 -19.09
C ALA A 7 38.59 -14.53 -17.61
N THR A 8 39.56 -14.73 -16.71
CA THR A 8 39.32 -14.91 -15.28
C THR A 8 38.93 -13.62 -14.55
N LEU A 9 39.33 -12.44 -15.03
CA LEU A 9 38.97 -11.16 -14.40
C LEU A 9 37.54 -10.71 -14.72
N LEU A 10 37.04 -11.01 -15.94
CA LEU A 10 35.67 -10.70 -16.35
C LEU A 10 34.63 -11.59 -15.65
N ALA A 11 34.94 -12.87 -15.42
CA ALA A 11 34.06 -13.78 -14.69
C ALA A 11 33.88 -13.38 -13.22
N SER A 12 34.94 -12.89 -12.56
CA SER A 12 34.91 -12.43 -11.16
C SER A 12 34.06 -11.17 -10.96
N ALA A 13 34.09 -10.23 -11.91
CA ALA A 13 33.30 -9.01 -11.84
C ALA A 13 31.80 -9.27 -12.04
N LEU A 14 31.44 -10.20 -12.95
CA LEU A 14 30.04 -10.61 -13.18
C LEU A 14 29.43 -11.36 -11.99
N LEU A 15 30.22 -12.14 -11.25
CA LEU A 15 29.77 -12.89 -10.07
C LEU A 15 29.45 -12.00 -8.86
N LEU A 16 30.08 -10.82 -8.74
CA LEU A 16 29.79 -9.84 -7.69
C LEU A 16 28.74 -8.80 -8.12
N ALA A 17 28.68 -8.48 -9.42
CA ALA A 17 27.69 -7.53 -9.96
C ALA A 17 26.26 -8.12 -9.98
N GLY A 18 26.10 -9.41 -10.31
CA GLY A 18 24.80 -10.10 -10.29
C GLY A 18 24.03 -10.00 -8.97
N PRO A 19 24.61 -10.43 -7.82
CA PRO A 19 23.92 -10.37 -6.53
C PRO A 19 23.70 -8.93 -6.03
N ALA A 20 24.62 -7.99 -6.30
CA ALA A 20 24.42 -6.59 -5.94
C ALA A 20 23.25 -5.96 -6.71
N GLN A 21 23.14 -6.24 -8.01
CA GLN A 21 22.06 -5.71 -8.87
C GLN A 21 20.70 -6.33 -8.53
N GLN A 22 20.66 -7.61 -8.13
CA GLN A 22 19.46 -8.26 -7.60
C GLN A 22 19.03 -7.69 -6.23
N ALA A 23 19.96 -7.42 -5.32
CA ALA A 23 19.68 -6.80 -4.03
C ALA A 23 19.11 -5.37 -4.19
N GLN A 24 19.63 -4.61 -5.16
CA GLN A 24 19.13 -3.26 -5.46
C GLN A 24 17.71 -3.30 -6.06
N ALA A 25 17.46 -4.21 -7.00
CA ALA A 25 16.14 -4.38 -7.61
C ALA A 25 15.07 -4.73 -6.56
N THR A 26 15.36 -5.68 -5.67
CA THR A 26 14.44 -6.09 -4.59
C THR A 26 14.19 -4.97 -3.56
N ALA A 27 15.20 -4.14 -3.25
CA ALA A 27 15.02 -2.98 -2.39
C ALA A 27 14.09 -1.93 -3.00
N ILE A 28 14.23 -1.66 -4.31
CA ILE A 28 13.37 -0.72 -5.04
C ILE A 28 11.93 -1.27 -5.11
N GLU A 29 11.74 -2.56 -5.35
CA GLU A 29 10.42 -3.20 -5.35
C GLU A 29 9.72 -3.07 -4.00
N LYS A 30 10.44 -3.34 -2.90
CA LYS A 30 9.93 -3.13 -1.53
C LYS A 30 9.55 -1.68 -1.28
N ALA A 31 10.41 -0.75 -1.65
CA ALA A 31 10.15 0.68 -1.46
C ALA A 31 8.88 1.11 -2.21
N ARG A 32 8.73 0.70 -3.47
CA ARG A 32 7.53 0.98 -4.28
C ARG A 32 6.28 0.34 -3.68
N PHE A 33 6.38 -0.90 -3.23
CA PHE A 33 5.28 -1.61 -2.58
C PHE A 33 4.83 -0.90 -1.30
N VAL A 34 5.76 -0.56 -0.41
CA VAL A 34 5.49 0.17 0.83
C VAL A 34 4.92 1.55 0.52
N PHE A 35 5.42 2.24 -0.51
CA PHE A 35 4.90 3.52 -0.95
C PHE A 35 3.42 3.43 -1.36
N HIS A 36 3.04 2.47 -2.21
CA HIS A 36 1.64 2.28 -2.60
C HIS A 36 0.72 2.04 -1.39
N LEU A 37 1.16 1.21 -0.44
CA LEU A 37 0.39 0.95 0.78
C LEU A 37 0.33 2.16 1.71
N GLY A 38 1.41 2.95 1.81
CA GLY A 38 1.46 4.17 2.59
C GLY A 38 0.53 5.25 2.03
N VAL A 39 0.44 5.39 0.71
CA VAL A 39 -0.51 6.28 0.02
C VAL A 39 -1.95 5.81 0.25
N ALA A 40 -2.22 4.51 0.12
CA ALA A 40 -3.54 3.95 0.39
C ALA A 40 -3.98 4.20 1.85
N TYR A 41 -3.08 3.97 2.80
CA TYR A 41 -3.34 4.20 4.22
C TYR A 41 -3.55 5.69 4.52
N TYR A 42 -2.77 6.58 3.91
CA TYR A 42 -2.96 8.02 4.06
C TYR A 42 -4.35 8.46 3.58
N ALA A 43 -4.80 8.00 2.41
CA ALA A 43 -6.12 8.31 1.88
C ALA A 43 -7.24 7.80 2.81
N PHE A 44 -7.13 6.55 3.27
CA PHE A 44 -8.08 5.97 4.22
C PHE A 44 -8.12 6.76 5.55
N ASN A 45 -6.97 6.98 6.16
CA ASN A 45 -6.89 7.60 7.48
C ASN A 45 -7.40 9.05 7.45
N THR A 46 -7.01 9.82 6.43
CA THR A 46 -7.32 11.24 6.33
C THR A 46 -8.78 11.50 5.94
N TRP A 47 -9.32 10.74 5.00
CA TRP A 47 -10.63 11.05 4.41
C TRP A 47 -11.76 10.11 4.85
N VAL A 48 -11.44 9.05 5.59
CA VAL A 48 -12.43 8.08 6.06
C VAL A 48 -12.37 7.95 7.56
N TRP A 49 -11.23 7.53 8.10
CA TRP A 49 -11.11 7.22 9.53
C TRP A 49 -11.23 8.46 10.43
N LYS A 50 -10.50 9.54 10.12
CA LYS A 50 -10.59 10.80 10.87
C LYS A 50 -12.00 11.41 10.81
N PRO A 51 -12.64 11.60 9.63
CA PRO A 51 -14.02 12.09 9.54
C PRO A 51 -15.03 11.20 10.29
N TYR A 52 -14.88 9.88 10.20
CA TYR A 52 -15.71 8.92 10.93
C TYR A 52 -15.62 9.14 12.44
N ARG A 53 -14.39 9.25 12.99
CA ARG A 53 -14.16 9.52 14.41
C ARG A 53 -14.68 10.88 14.87
N ASN A 54 -14.75 11.83 13.96
CA ASN A 54 -15.29 13.16 14.20
C ASN A 54 -16.80 13.24 13.93
N TYR A 55 -17.48 12.09 13.77
CA TYR A 55 -18.91 11.99 13.56
C TYR A 55 -19.44 12.69 12.30
N GLN A 56 -18.57 12.97 11.32
CA GLN A 56 -18.91 13.74 10.11
C GLN A 56 -19.80 12.98 9.11
N PHE A 57 -20.05 11.69 9.36
CA PHE A 57 -20.95 10.84 8.57
C PHE A 57 -22.30 10.60 9.25
N GLN A 58 -22.50 11.09 10.47
CA GLN A 58 -23.76 10.93 11.20
C GLN A 58 -24.88 11.77 10.60
N SER A 59 -26.12 11.32 10.79
CA SER A 59 -27.31 12.06 10.34
C SER A 59 -27.33 13.46 10.94
N GLY A 60 -27.57 14.47 10.10
CA GLY A 60 -27.59 15.87 10.52
C GLY A 60 -26.22 16.54 10.64
N ALA A 61 -25.12 15.83 10.43
CA ALA A 61 -23.79 16.44 10.40
C ALA A 61 -23.66 17.44 9.22
N PRO A 62 -23.00 18.61 9.42
CA PRO A 62 -22.74 19.54 8.33
C PRO A 62 -21.98 18.88 7.18
N GLY A 63 -22.55 18.95 5.97
CA GLY A 63 -21.93 18.36 4.78
C GLY A 63 -21.89 16.83 4.77
N GLN A 64 -22.70 16.14 5.58
CA GLN A 64 -22.72 14.66 5.71
C GLN A 64 -22.60 13.93 4.37
N ARG A 65 -23.47 14.24 3.40
CA ARG A 65 -23.47 13.60 2.08
C ARG A 65 -22.17 13.81 1.32
N ALA A 66 -21.65 15.03 1.33
CA ALA A 66 -20.38 15.36 0.68
C ALA A 66 -19.22 14.60 1.33
N ASN A 67 -19.20 14.52 2.67
CA ASN A 67 -18.19 13.76 3.41
C ASN A 67 -18.26 12.26 3.08
N ILE A 68 -19.46 11.68 3.05
CA ILE A 68 -19.68 10.27 2.70
C ILE A 68 -19.18 9.98 1.27
N VAL A 69 -19.58 10.78 0.28
CA VAL A 69 -19.14 10.58 -1.11
C VAL A 69 -17.63 10.76 -1.25
N LYS A 70 -17.05 11.78 -0.60
CA LYS A 70 -15.60 12.01 -0.55
C LYS A 70 -14.85 10.83 0.05
N ALA A 71 -15.35 10.25 1.12
CA ALA A 71 -14.81 9.04 1.72
C ALA A 71 -14.88 7.85 0.76
N GLY A 72 -15.99 7.67 0.04
CA GLY A 72 -16.13 6.66 -1.00
C GLY A 72 -15.09 6.78 -2.13
N LEU A 73 -14.87 8.00 -2.62
CA LEU A 73 -13.82 8.29 -3.63
C LEU A 73 -12.42 7.99 -3.10
N ALA A 74 -12.13 8.37 -1.85
CA ALA A 74 -10.84 8.08 -1.21
C ALA A 74 -10.60 6.57 -1.06
N LEU A 75 -11.63 5.78 -0.70
CA LEU A 75 -11.54 4.32 -0.65
C LEU A 75 -11.33 3.70 -2.03
N GLY A 76 -11.97 4.23 -3.07
CA GLY A 76 -11.74 3.82 -4.45
C GLY A 76 -10.28 4.03 -4.88
N PHE A 77 -9.70 5.19 -4.56
CA PHE A 77 -8.29 5.46 -4.78
C PHE A 77 -7.38 4.54 -3.96
N ALA A 78 -7.68 4.31 -2.69
CA ALA A 78 -6.93 3.39 -1.85
C ALA A 78 -6.95 1.96 -2.43
N ALA A 79 -8.09 1.48 -2.94
CA ALA A 79 -8.21 0.20 -3.59
C ALA A 79 -7.35 0.11 -4.87
N TYR A 80 -7.28 1.18 -5.67
CA TYR A 80 -6.39 1.26 -6.83
C TYR A 80 -4.91 1.09 -6.43
N GLN A 81 -4.48 1.77 -5.38
CA GLN A 81 -3.10 1.68 -4.88
C GLN A 81 -2.78 0.28 -4.31
N VAL A 82 -3.72 -0.31 -3.56
CA VAL A 82 -3.57 -1.70 -3.07
C VAL A 82 -3.50 -2.69 -4.24
N ASN A 83 -4.29 -2.49 -5.29
CA ASN A 83 -4.21 -3.33 -6.49
C ASN A 83 -2.88 -3.18 -7.24
N ALA A 84 -2.29 -1.98 -7.25
CA ALA A 84 -0.94 -1.79 -7.77
C ALA A 84 0.09 -2.58 -6.93
N ALA A 85 -0.02 -2.54 -5.60
CA ALA A 85 0.83 -3.32 -4.70
C ALA A 85 0.66 -4.84 -4.90
N ILE A 86 -0.57 -5.34 -5.05
CA ILE A 86 -0.85 -6.77 -5.35
C ILE A 86 -0.16 -7.22 -6.66
N LYS A 87 -0.15 -6.37 -7.69
CA LYS A 87 0.50 -6.73 -8.97
C LYS A 87 2.01 -6.92 -8.79
N MET A 88 2.64 -6.16 -7.89
CA MET A 88 4.07 -6.28 -7.59
C MET A 88 4.43 -7.58 -6.87
N THR A 89 3.49 -8.23 -6.20
CA THR A 89 3.76 -9.49 -5.47
C THR A 89 3.68 -10.73 -6.36
N ARG A 90 3.27 -10.60 -7.63
CA ARG A 90 2.93 -11.76 -8.49
C ARG A 90 4.11 -12.62 -8.93
N ASN A 91 5.35 -12.11 -8.87
CA ASN A 91 6.54 -12.84 -9.30
C ASN A 91 7.75 -12.56 -8.39
N THR A 92 7.51 -12.32 -7.10
CA THR A 92 8.57 -12.01 -6.15
C THR A 92 8.95 -13.21 -5.30
N GLN A 93 10.24 -13.36 -5.03
CA GLN A 93 10.78 -14.32 -4.05
C GLN A 93 10.97 -13.69 -2.67
N ASP A 94 10.61 -12.41 -2.51
CA ASP A 94 10.80 -11.71 -1.26
C ASP A 94 9.77 -12.15 -0.19
N PRO A 95 10.22 -12.66 0.98
CA PRO A 95 9.31 -13.15 2.02
C PRO A 95 8.35 -12.08 2.55
N PHE A 96 8.82 -10.84 2.66
CA PHE A 96 8.00 -9.73 3.15
C PHE A 96 6.88 -9.40 2.16
N LEU A 97 7.20 -9.28 0.88
CA LEU A 97 6.21 -9.02 -0.16
C LEU A 97 5.19 -10.16 -0.28
N GLN A 98 5.61 -11.42 -0.15
CA GLN A 98 4.68 -12.55 -0.16
C GLN A 98 3.74 -12.53 1.05
N ARG A 99 4.28 -12.29 2.25
CA ARG A 99 3.51 -12.30 3.48
C ARG A 99 2.49 -11.16 3.51
N ILE A 100 2.93 -9.93 3.27
CA ILE A 100 2.02 -8.78 3.20
C ILE A 100 1.09 -8.90 2.00
N GLY A 101 1.61 -9.33 0.85
CA GLY A 101 0.86 -9.57 -0.38
C GLY A 101 -0.34 -10.48 -0.20
N SER A 102 -0.23 -11.54 0.61
CA SER A 102 -1.36 -12.45 0.90
C SER A 102 -2.54 -11.78 1.64
N LEU A 103 -2.30 -10.68 2.36
CA LEU A 103 -3.33 -9.95 3.11
C LEU A 103 -4.07 -8.94 2.23
N LEU A 104 -3.43 -8.49 1.14
CA LEU A 104 -3.92 -7.40 0.31
C LEU A 104 -5.19 -7.71 -0.51
N PRO A 105 -5.42 -8.92 -1.07
CA PRO A 105 -6.62 -9.19 -1.86
C PRO A 105 -7.92 -8.96 -1.07
N ASN A 106 -7.98 -9.47 0.16
CA ASN A 106 -9.15 -9.28 1.02
C ASN A 106 -9.28 -7.83 1.46
N PHE A 107 -8.17 -7.17 1.81
CA PHE A 107 -8.17 -5.76 2.16
C PHE A 107 -8.66 -4.87 1.00
N GLY A 108 -8.14 -5.08 -0.21
CA GLY A 108 -8.54 -4.36 -1.43
C GLY A 108 -10.01 -4.58 -1.79
N LYS A 109 -10.53 -5.80 -1.61
CA LYS A 109 -11.95 -6.12 -1.79
C LYS A 109 -12.82 -5.36 -0.79
N SER A 110 -12.43 -5.33 0.49
CA SER A 110 -13.14 -4.56 1.52
C SER A 110 -13.12 -3.06 1.23
N LEU A 111 -11.98 -2.50 0.78
CA LEU A 111 -11.88 -1.09 0.37
C LEU A 111 -12.86 -0.78 -0.76
N THR A 112 -12.92 -1.67 -1.76
CA THR A 112 -13.82 -1.52 -2.91
C THR A 112 -15.28 -1.58 -2.50
N ASN A 113 -15.66 -2.55 -1.65
CA ASN A 113 -17.03 -2.74 -1.21
C ASN A 113 -17.53 -1.55 -0.38
N VAL A 114 -16.78 -1.17 0.66
CA VAL A 114 -17.15 -0.02 1.50
C VAL A 114 -17.09 1.28 0.69
N GLY A 115 -16.11 1.43 -0.20
CA GLY A 115 -16.04 2.57 -1.11
C GLY A 115 -17.26 2.68 -2.02
N ASN A 116 -17.77 1.56 -2.51
CA ASN A 116 -18.98 1.49 -3.32
C ASN A 116 -20.25 1.81 -2.51
N ASP A 117 -20.32 1.45 -1.23
CA ASP A 117 -21.42 1.88 -0.37
C ASP A 117 -21.40 3.39 -0.16
N LEU A 118 -20.25 3.92 0.26
CA LEU A 118 -20.08 5.33 0.56
C LEU A 118 -20.27 6.22 -0.69
N LYS A 119 -19.75 5.84 -1.86
CA LYS A 119 -19.98 6.62 -3.10
C LYS A 119 -21.46 6.69 -3.49
N ASN A 120 -22.24 5.68 -3.11
CA ASN A 120 -23.68 5.62 -3.32
C ASN A 120 -24.48 6.28 -2.17
N GLY A 121 -23.80 6.99 -1.26
CA GLY A 121 -24.43 7.66 -0.12
C GLY A 121 -24.86 6.72 1.01
N ARG A 122 -24.52 5.42 0.94
CA ARG A 122 -24.82 4.45 1.99
C ARG A 122 -23.73 4.48 3.05
N PHE A 123 -24.03 5.05 4.20
CA PHE A 123 -23.12 5.01 5.33
C PHE A 123 -22.97 3.58 5.87
N ASN A 124 -21.76 3.03 5.79
CA ASN A 124 -21.43 1.67 6.23
C ASN A 124 -20.45 1.73 7.41
N GLU A 125 -20.97 1.99 8.61
CA GLU A 125 -20.18 2.13 9.83
C GLU A 125 -19.36 0.87 10.14
N LYS A 126 -20.02 -0.29 10.14
CA LYS A 126 -19.36 -1.59 10.38
C LYS A 126 -18.21 -1.81 9.39
N GLY A 127 -18.41 -1.51 8.12
CA GLY A 127 -17.39 -1.61 7.09
C GLY A 127 -16.18 -0.71 7.34
N ILE A 128 -16.39 0.54 7.78
CA ILE A 128 -15.30 1.45 8.14
C ILE A 128 -14.50 0.93 9.34
N GLN A 129 -15.18 0.42 10.37
CA GLN A 129 -14.49 -0.17 11.52
C GLN A 129 -13.70 -1.43 11.15
N ASP A 130 -14.30 -2.32 10.36
CA ASP A 130 -13.67 -3.55 9.89
C ASP A 130 -12.46 -3.23 8.99
N LEU A 131 -12.54 -2.17 8.17
CA LEU A 131 -11.42 -1.63 7.40
C LEU A 131 -10.30 -1.12 8.30
N ASN A 132 -10.62 -0.36 9.35
CA ASN A 132 -9.61 0.12 10.29
C ASN A 132 -8.88 -1.04 10.97
N ARG A 133 -9.61 -2.06 11.45
CA ARG A 133 -8.98 -3.27 12.04
C ARG A 133 -8.06 -3.97 11.04
N SER A 134 -8.51 -4.14 9.79
CA SER A 134 -7.71 -4.75 8.73
C SER A 134 -6.45 -3.93 8.41
N ALA A 135 -6.58 -2.60 8.34
CA ALA A 135 -5.45 -1.69 8.12
C ALA A 135 -4.45 -1.78 9.29
N THR A 136 -4.91 -1.75 10.54
CA THR A 136 -4.04 -1.92 11.71
C THR A 136 -3.31 -3.26 11.69
N ASN A 137 -3.99 -4.35 11.35
CA ASN A 137 -3.36 -5.68 11.24
C ASN A 137 -2.29 -5.71 10.14
N LEU A 138 -2.55 -5.06 9.00
CA LEU A 138 -1.59 -4.93 7.91
C LEU A 138 -0.33 -4.15 8.35
N LEU A 139 -0.52 -2.99 9.00
CA LEU A 139 0.56 -2.15 9.50
C LEU A 139 1.41 -2.90 10.55
N GLN A 140 0.77 -3.52 11.54
CA GLN A 140 1.46 -4.32 12.55
C GLN A 140 2.23 -5.49 11.94
N SER A 141 1.67 -6.15 10.92
CA SER A 141 2.35 -7.24 10.21
C SER A 141 3.61 -6.76 9.49
N ALA A 142 3.59 -5.54 8.96
CA ALA A 142 4.73 -4.93 8.29
C ALA A 142 5.79 -4.48 9.30
N GLU A 143 5.38 -3.89 10.43
CA GLU A 143 6.27 -3.51 11.54
C GLU A 143 7.00 -4.72 12.13
N ARG A 144 6.31 -5.85 12.37
CA ARG A 144 6.92 -7.09 12.87
C ARG A 144 7.99 -7.66 11.95
N GLN A 145 7.97 -7.29 10.67
CA GLN A 145 8.95 -7.70 9.66
C GLN A 145 10.04 -6.64 9.45
N GLY A 146 10.09 -5.60 10.29
CA GLY A 146 11.09 -4.53 10.20
C GLY A 146 10.87 -3.55 9.04
N GLN A 147 9.71 -3.59 8.40
CA GLN A 147 9.37 -2.76 7.22
C GLN A 147 8.10 -1.94 7.51
N PRO A 148 8.19 -0.90 8.35
CA PRO A 148 7.02 -0.12 8.74
C PRO A 148 6.41 0.60 7.54
N ILE A 149 5.10 0.41 7.32
CA ILE A 149 4.35 1.18 6.32
C ILE A 149 3.92 2.48 6.96
N ARG A 150 4.48 3.60 6.50
CA ARG A 150 4.15 4.93 7.02
C ARG A 150 3.15 5.63 6.10
N PRO A 151 2.24 6.46 6.65
CA PRO A 151 1.43 7.33 5.82
C PRO A 151 2.35 8.27 5.03
N VAL A 152 2.19 8.26 3.71
CA VAL A 152 2.98 9.12 2.82
C VAL A 152 2.13 10.33 2.46
N ALA A 153 2.44 11.47 3.08
CA ALA A 153 2.03 12.76 2.57
C ALA A 153 3.19 13.29 1.73
N VAL A 154 3.07 13.23 0.40
CA VAL A 154 4.05 13.90 -0.48
C VAL A 154 3.60 15.36 -0.57
N PRO A 155 4.41 16.35 -0.14
CA PRO A 155 4.18 17.73 -0.50
C PRO A 155 4.22 17.82 -2.02
N ILE A 156 3.18 18.36 -2.65
CA ILE A 156 3.23 18.67 -4.09
C ILE A 156 4.20 19.86 -4.21
N PRO A 157 5.37 19.73 -4.87
CA PRO A 157 6.25 20.88 -5.04
C PRO A 157 5.52 21.97 -5.81
N GLY A 158 5.34 23.14 -5.19
CA GLY A 158 4.66 24.29 -5.80
C GLY A 158 3.19 24.51 -5.40
N LEU A 159 2.69 23.86 -4.34
CA LEU A 159 1.45 24.22 -3.64
C LEU A 159 1.71 24.50 -2.16
#